data_AF-A0A7Y9SFI7-F1
#
_entry.id   AF-A0A7Y9SFI7-F1
#
_cell.length_a   1.000
_cell.length_b   1.000
_cell.length_c   1.000
_cell.angle_alpha   90.00
_cell.angle_beta   90.00
_cell.angle_gamma   90.00
#
_symmetry.space_group_name_H-M   'P 1'
#
loop_
_entity.id
_entity.type
_entity.pdbx_description
1 polymer ?
#
loop_
_entity_poly.entity_id
_entity_poly.type
_entity_poly.pdbx_seq_one_letter_code
_entity_poly.pdbx_strand_id
1 'polypeptide(L)'
;MGGILVDYRCGACGLVAEQRVQHPAASSVDCTRCGAEARRVYSFRLGASKPADATTASSSSGHGHDHPDGLGTCGLLPTAARALTARLSGDERGLEREFRAQERMISEGTLTPSAGVHGVAVSPPTAA
;
A
#
# COMPACT_ATOMS: atom_id res chain seq x y z
N MET A 1 9.38 -20.72 -16.41
CA MET A 1 9.52 -19.63 -17.39
C MET A 1 9.07 -18.32 -16.75
N GLY A 2 9.99 -17.58 -16.14
CA GLY A 2 9.69 -16.27 -15.55
C GLY A 2 9.43 -15.23 -16.64
N GLY A 3 8.90 -14.07 -16.28
CA GLY A 3 8.71 -12.94 -17.18
C GLY A 3 8.31 -11.73 -16.36
N ILE A 4 8.72 -10.55 -16.79
CA ILE A 4 8.43 -9.29 -16.11
C ILE A 4 7.39 -8.51 -16.93
N LEU A 5 6.53 -7.77 -16.24
CA LEU A 5 5.57 -6.86 -16.86
C LEU A 5 6.23 -5.49 -17.02
N VAL A 6 6.11 -4.92 -18.22
CA VAL A 6 6.73 -3.66 -18.59
C VAL A 6 5.75 -2.83 -19.40
N ASP A 7 5.59 -1.56 -19.01
CA ASP A 7 4.81 -0.58 -19.76
C ASP A 7 5.60 -0.04 -20.95
N TYR A 8 4.97 -0.04 -22.13
CA TYR A 8 5.48 0.65 -23.33
C TYR A 8 4.48 1.69 -23.80
N ARG A 9 4.99 2.87 -24.16
CA ARG A 9 4.19 3.97 -24.72
C ARG A 9 4.59 4.23 -26.17
N CYS A 10 3.61 4.21 -27.05
CA CYS A 10 3.78 4.62 -28.43
C CYS A 10 3.77 6.14 -28.54
N GLY A 11 4.80 6.72 -29.17
CA GLY A 11 4.87 8.16 -29.45
C GLY A 11 3.88 8.62 -30.52
N ALA A 12 3.46 7.72 -31.43
CA ALA A 12 2.59 8.06 -32.56
C ALA A 12 1.09 8.05 -32.18
N CYS A 13 0.60 6.92 -31.64
CA CYS A 13 -0.83 6.78 -31.32
C CYS A 13 -1.15 7.00 -29.83
N GLY A 14 -0.13 7.24 -28.99
CA GLY A 14 -0.29 7.49 -27.56
C GLY A 14 -0.69 6.27 -26.72
N LEU A 15 -0.85 5.09 -27.32
CA LEU A 15 -1.18 3.85 -26.59
C LEU A 15 -0.11 3.56 -25.54
N VAL A 16 -0.57 3.27 -24.32
CA VAL A 16 0.24 2.66 -23.28
C VAL A 16 -0.27 1.25 -23.08
N ALA A 17 0.62 0.26 -23.21
CA ALA A 17 0.28 -1.14 -23.05
C ALA A 17 1.32 -1.84 -22.17
N GLU A 18 0.84 -2.67 -21.25
CA GLU A 18 1.68 -3.56 -20.46
C GLU A 18 1.99 -4.82 -21.27
N GLN A 19 3.25 -5.21 -21.33
CA GLN A 19 3.69 -6.43 -21.99
C GLN A 19 4.53 -7.30 -21.08
N ARG A 20 4.25 -8.62 -21.08
CA ARG A 20 5.08 -9.63 -20.42
C ARG A 20 6.28 -9.94 -21.30
N VAL A 21 7.47 -9.56 -20.85
CA VAL A 21 8.74 -9.74 -21.56
C VAL A 21 9.73 -10.55 -20.74
N GLN A 22 10.69 -11.18 -21.42
CA GLN A 22 11.79 -11.86 -20.76
C GLN A 22 12.83 -10.87 -20.25
N HIS A 23 13.59 -11.27 -19.23
CA HIS A 23 14.73 -10.49 -18.78
C HIS A 23 15.94 -10.76 -19.70
N PRO A 24 16.66 -9.73 -20.19
CA PRO A 24 16.42 -8.29 -19.97
C PRO A 24 15.31 -7.73 -20.87
N ALA A 25 14.47 -6.85 -20.30
CA ALA A 25 13.43 -6.18 -21.07
C ALA A 25 14.03 -5.17 -22.06
N ALA A 26 13.58 -5.23 -23.32
CA ALA A 26 13.96 -4.30 -24.38
C ALA A 26 13.58 -2.85 -24.02
N SER A 27 14.31 -1.89 -24.57
CA SER A 27 14.02 -0.46 -24.43
C SER A 27 12.86 0.01 -25.32
N SER A 28 12.57 -0.73 -26.40
CA SER A 28 11.50 -0.45 -27.35
C SER A 28 10.89 -1.73 -27.92
N VAL A 29 9.62 -1.65 -28.30
CA VAL A 29 8.86 -2.71 -28.99
C VAL A 29 7.94 -2.07 -30.02
N ASP A 30 7.41 -2.88 -30.94
CA ASP A 30 6.41 -2.39 -31.90
C ASP A 30 5.06 -2.17 -31.21
N CYS A 31 4.41 -1.05 -31.52
CA CYS A 31 3.09 -0.75 -30.99
C CYS A 31 2.06 -1.72 -31.57
N THR A 32 1.37 -2.47 -30.71
CA THR A 32 0.33 -3.44 -31.09
C THR A 32 -0.88 -2.82 -31.80
N ARG A 33 -1.04 -1.48 -31.76
CA ARG A 33 -2.13 -0.77 -32.44
C ARG A 33 -1.75 -0.18 -33.80
N CYS A 34 -0.56 0.40 -33.93
CA CYS A 34 -0.19 1.18 -35.12
C CYS A 34 1.15 0.78 -35.75
N GLY A 35 1.86 -0.19 -35.19
CA GLY A 35 3.15 -0.66 -35.69
C GLY A 35 4.33 0.29 -35.49
N ALA A 36 4.11 1.53 -35.04
CA ALA A 36 5.19 2.47 -34.73
C ALA A 36 5.96 2.05 -33.47
N GLU A 37 7.19 2.53 -33.31
CA GLU A 37 8.03 2.28 -32.13
C GLU A 37 7.32 2.75 -30.85
N ALA A 38 7.24 1.86 -29.87
CA ALA A 38 6.80 2.14 -28.51
C ALA A 38 7.98 1.99 -27.55
N ARG A 39 8.22 3.02 -26.73
CA ARG A 39 9.35 3.05 -25.80
C ARG A 39 8.91 2.62 -24.41
N ARG A 40 9.81 1.92 -23.73
CA ARG A 40 9.63 1.51 -22.34
C ARG A 40 9.43 2.76 -21.47
N VAL A 41 8.40 2.74 -20.64
CA VAL A 41 8.12 3.80 -19.68
C VAL A 41 8.30 3.25 -18.27
N TYR A 42 8.99 4.03 -17.43
CA TYR A 42 9.14 3.73 -16.02
C TYR A 42 8.07 4.51 -15.26
N SER A 43 6.93 3.87 -15.02
CA SER A 43 5.88 4.46 -14.20
C SER A 43 6.23 4.25 -12.72
N PHE A 44 6.86 5.26 -12.10
CA PHE A 44 6.89 5.35 -10.63
C PHE A 44 5.50 5.81 -10.18
N ARG A 45 4.50 4.92 -10.19
CA ARG A 45 3.18 5.25 -9.62
C ARG A 45 3.24 5.22 -8.10
N LEU A 46 3.91 6.20 -7.52
CA LEU A 46 3.56 6.71 -6.20
C LEU A 46 2.26 7.53 -6.38
N GLY A 47 1.09 6.91 -6.16
CA GLY A 47 -0.14 7.66 -5.90
C GLY A 47 -1.11 7.93 -7.06
N ALA A 48 -1.00 7.28 -8.22
CA ALA A 48 -2.03 7.41 -9.26
C ALA A 48 -3.16 6.38 -9.09
N SER A 49 -3.93 6.54 -8.01
CA SER A 49 -5.23 5.90 -7.82
C SER A 49 -6.23 6.55 -8.79
N LYS A 50 -6.83 5.75 -9.65
CA LYS A 50 -8.05 6.11 -10.38
C LYS A 50 -9.16 6.33 -9.33
N PRO A 51 -9.98 7.41 -9.39
CA PRO A 51 -11.14 7.50 -8.51
C PRO A 51 -12.14 6.44 -8.99
N ALA A 52 -12.26 5.36 -8.22
CA ALA A 52 -13.44 4.51 -8.30
C ALA A 52 -14.41 5.05 -7.23
N ASP A 53 -15.48 5.67 -7.69
CA ASP A 53 -16.68 5.87 -6.89
C ASP A 53 -17.11 4.50 -6.33
N ALA A 54 -17.00 4.32 -5.02
CA ALA A 54 -17.65 3.22 -4.31
C ALA A 54 -17.93 3.65 -2.87
N THR A 55 -19.17 4.08 -2.70
CA THR A 55 -19.86 4.43 -1.46
C THR A 55 -19.93 3.24 -0.49
N THR A 56 -19.58 3.52 0.77
CA THR A 56 -19.94 2.85 2.05
C THR A 56 -19.76 1.34 2.22
N ALA A 57 -18.93 0.97 3.20
CA ALA A 57 -19.39 0.26 4.39
C ALA A 57 -18.44 0.52 5.56
N SER A 58 -19.00 0.97 6.68
CA SER A 58 -18.31 1.26 7.93
C SER A 58 -18.56 0.12 8.92
N SER A 59 -17.53 -0.64 9.27
CA SER A 59 -17.33 -1.41 10.51
C SER A 59 -16.00 -2.18 10.32
N SER A 60 -14.96 -2.06 11.14
CA SER A 60 -14.85 -1.87 12.57
C SER A 60 -13.40 -1.44 12.89
N SER A 61 -13.22 -0.47 13.79
CA SER A 61 -12.02 -0.17 14.62
C SER A 61 -10.58 -0.18 14.03
N GLY A 62 -10.36 -0.42 12.74
CA GLY A 62 -9.04 -0.39 12.09
C GLY A 62 -9.12 0.48 10.85
N HIS A 63 -8.05 1.22 10.56
CA HIS A 63 -7.87 1.82 9.24
C HIS A 63 -7.63 0.68 8.24
N GLY A 64 -8.70 0.02 7.82
CA GLY A 64 -8.70 -1.05 6.84
C GLY A 64 -9.07 -0.50 5.47
N HIS A 65 -8.19 -0.67 4.51
CA HIS A 65 -8.56 -0.63 3.10
C HIS A 65 -8.84 -2.07 2.67
N ASP A 66 -10.12 -2.40 2.46
CA ASP A 66 -10.49 -3.69 1.88
C ASP A 66 -10.06 -3.73 0.41
N HIS A 67 -9.23 -4.71 0.05
CA HIS A 67 -8.87 -4.96 -1.34
C HIS A 67 -9.92 -5.91 -1.94
N PRO A 68 -10.61 -5.54 -3.04
CA PRO A 68 -11.75 -6.31 -3.57
C PRO A 68 -11.40 -7.75 -4.01
N ASP A 69 -10.12 -8.05 -4.21
CA ASP A 69 -9.65 -9.35 -4.70
C ASP A 69 -9.18 -10.31 -3.59
N GLY A 70 -9.43 -10.00 -2.32
CA GLY A 70 -9.13 -10.90 -1.20
C GLY A 70 -7.63 -11.06 -0.88
N LEU A 71 -6.78 -10.16 -1.36
CA LEU A 71 -5.32 -10.14 -1.14
C LEU A 71 -4.89 -9.69 0.28
N GLY A 72 -5.79 -9.80 1.26
CA GLY A 72 -5.59 -9.35 2.63
C GLY A 72 -5.82 -7.85 2.80
N THR A 73 -6.26 -7.46 4.00
CA THR A 73 -6.43 -6.06 4.40
C THR A 73 -5.07 -5.50 4.80
N CYS A 74 -4.58 -4.45 4.14
CA CYS A 74 -3.47 -3.64 4.67
C CYS A 74 -3.98 -2.84 5.87
N GLY A 75 -4.08 -3.48 7.03
CA GLY A 75 -4.48 -2.84 8.28
C GLY A 75 -3.28 -2.33 9.05
N LEU A 76 -3.33 -1.07 9.48
CA LEU A 76 -2.40 -0.57 10.48
C LEU A 76 -2.91 -0.93 11.87
N LEU A 77 -1.98 -1.30 12.77
CA LEU A 77 -2.25 -1.29 14.21
C LEU A 77 -2.70 0.13 14.62
N PRO A 78 -3.65 0.28 15.56
CA PRO A 78 -4.15 1.60 15.97
C PRO A 78 -3.04 2.57 16.40
N THR A 79 -1.98 2.07 17.03
CA THR A 79 -0.79 2.84 17.41
C THR A 79 -0.01 3.35 16.20
N ALA A 80 0.18 2.51 15.20
CA ALA A 80 0.81 2.87 13.93
C ALA A 80 -0.04 3.87 13.12
N ALA A 81 -1.37 3.70 13.14
CA ALA A 81 -2.30 4.63 12.49
C ALA A 81 -2.21 6.04 13.09
N ARG A 82 -2.24 6.17 14.43
CA ARG A 82 -2.10 7.47 15.11
C ARG A 82 -0.76 8.15 14.82
N ALA A 83 0.34 7.39 14.84
CA ALA A 83 1.67 7.91 14.51
C ALA A 83 1.75 8.39 13.05
N LEU A 84 1.14 7.65 12.11
CA LEU A 84 1.08 8.06 10.71
C LEU A 84 0.26 9.34 10.51
N THR A 85 -0.90 9.45 11.15
CA THR A 85 -1.73 10.67 11.10
C THR A 85 -0.97 11.88 11.60
N ALA A 86 -0.28 11.77 12.75
CA ALA A 86 0.52 12.86 13.31
C ALA A 86 1.67 13.29 12.38
N ARG A 87 2.32 12.32 11.70
CA ARG A 87 3.36 12.62 10.69
C ARG A 87 2.78 13.37 9.48
N LEU A 88 1.65 12.93 8.95
CA LEU A 88 1.04 13.52 7.77
C LEU A 88 0.48 14.93 8.05
N SER A 89 0.03 15.19 9.29
CA SER A 89 -0.46 16.51 9.69
C SER A 89 0.63 17.47 10.19
N GLY A 90 1.87 16.99 10.35
CA GLY A 90 2.97 17.78 10.93
C GLY A 90 2.84 18.01 12.45
N ASP A 91 2.01 17.25 13.17
CA ASP A 91 1.91 17.32 14.63
C ASP A 91 3.07 16.57 15.30
N GLU A 92 4.25 17.20 15.31
CA GLU A 92 5.47 16.63 15.91
C GLU A 92 5.29 16.29 17.39
N ARG A 93 4.51 17.10 18.13
CA ARG A 93 4.23 16.84 19.55
C ARG A 93 3.33 15.61 19.73
N GLY A 94 2.34 15.44 18.84
CA GLY A 94 1.50 14.24 18.80
C GLY A 94 2.30 12.99 18.49
N LEU A 95 3.22 13.08 17.53
CA LEU A 95 4.09 11.97 17.14
C LEU A 95 5.01 11.52 18.29
N GLU A 96 5.67 12.46 18.96
CA GLU A 96 6.55 12.18 20.11
C GLU A 96 5.77 11.52 21.26
N ARG A 97 4.55 11.99 21.56
CA ARG A 97 3.69 11.37 22.59
C ARG A 97 3.34 9.92 22.24
N GLU A 98 3.02 9.65 20.98
CA GLU A 98 2.67 8.30 20.54
C GLU A 98 3.89 7.36 20.59
N PHE A 99 5.09 7.82 20.22
CA PHE A 99 6.30 6.99 20.36
C PHE A 99 6.62 6.65 21.81
N ARG A 100 6.51 7.61 22.74
CA ARG A 100 6.68 7.31 24.16
C ARG A 100 5.64 6.32 24.69
N ALA A 101 4.40 6.39 24.19
CA ALA A 101 3.37 5.42 24.54
C ALA A 101 3.71 4.02 23.99
N GLN A 102 4.18 3.93 22.74
CA GLN A 102 4.59 2.67 22.13
C GLN A 102 5.79 2.04 22.85
N GLU A 103 6.81 2.82 23.19
CA GLU A 103 7.96 2.35 23.98
C GLU A 103 7.52 1.79 25.34
N ARG A 104 6.60 2.46 26.01
CA ARG A 104 6.02 1.97 27.26
C ARG A 104 5.30 0.63 27.06
N MET A 105 4.42 0.53 26.07
CA MET A 105 3.69 -0.71 25.78
C MET A 105 4.62 -1.87 25.39
N ILE A 106 5.73 -1.59 24.70
CA ILE A 106 6.76 -2.60 24.38
C ILE A 106 7.45 -3.05 25.67
N SER A 107 7.84 -2.12 26.53
CA SER A 107 8.49 -2.46 27.82
C SER A 107 7.57 -3.26 28.75
N GLU A 108 6.25 -3.00 28.69
CA GLU A 108 5.21 -3.70 29.43
C GLU A 108 4.80 -5.02 28.76
N GLY A 109 5.32 -5.33 27.56
CA GLY A 109 4.98 -6.53 26.79
C GLY A 109 3.58 -6.53 26.17
N THR A 110 2.85 -5.41 26.24
CA THR A 110 1.48 -5.25 25.70
C THR A 110 1.47 -4.91 24.21
N LEU A 111 2.60 -4.47 23.66
CA LEU A 111 2.83 -4.32 22.23
C LEU A 111 4.04 -5.15 21.81
N THR A 112 3.85 -6.10 20.90
CA THR A 112 4.96 -6.88 20.32
C THR A 112 5.20 -6.46 18.86
N PRO A 113 6.27 -5.69 18.56
CA PRO A 113 6.51 -5.15 17.22
C PRO A 113 6.66 -6.22 16.12
N SER A 114 7.13 -7.41 16.49
CA SER A 114 7.35 -8.53 15.59
C SER A 114 6.12 -9.41 15.37
N ALA A 115 5.06 -9.25 16.17
CA ALA A 115 3.89 -10.14 16.14
C ALA A 115 2.87 -9.80 15.03
N GLY A 116 3.13 -8.79 14.22
CA GLY A 116 2.24 -8.36 13.14
C GLY A 116 0.87 -7.88 13.66
N VAL A 117 -0.12 -7.83 12.77
CA VAL A 117 -1.47 -7.28 13.04
C VAL A 117 -2.26 -8.12 14.06
N HIS A 118 -1.80 -9.32 14.38
CA HIS A 118 -2.40 -10.23 15.36
C HIS A 118 -1.77 -10.12 16.77
N GLY A 119 -0.79 -9.22 16.95
CA GLY A 119 0.05 -9.11 18.14
C GLY A 119 -0.50 -8.30 19.31
N VAL A 120 -1.72 -7.78 19.24
CA VAL A 120 -2.37 -7.15 20.39
C VAL A 120 -3.34 -8.16 20.98
N ALA A 121 -2.89 -8.87 22.01
CA ALA A 121 -3.79 -9.66 22.83
C ALA A 121 -4.79 -8.69 23.49
N VAL A 122 -6.02 -8.65 22.97
CA VAL A 122 -7.15 -8.11 23.70
C VAL A 122 -7.34 -9.05 24.89
N SER A 123 -6.90 -8.63 26.08
CA SER A 123 -7.33 -9.30 27.30
C SER A 123 -8.86 -9.26 27.35
N PRO A 124 -9.55 -10.40 27.52
CA PRO A 124 -11.00 -10.39 27.66
C PRO A 124 -11.38 -9.63 28.94
N PRO A 125 -12.52 -8.91 28.93
CA PRO A 125 -13.02 -8.29 30.15
C PRO A 125 -13.33 -9.38 31.18
N THR A 126 -12.74 -9.25 32.37
CA THR A 126 -13.10 -10.02 33.55
C THR A 126 -14.57 -9.76 33.88
N ALA A 127 -15.41 -10.79 33.69
CA ALA A 127 -16.79 -10.77 34.15
C ALA A 127 -16.79 -10.80 35.69
N ALA A 128 -17.46 -9.82 36.30
CA ALA A 128 -17.83 -9.80 37.71
C ALA A 128 -19.33 -10.14 37.82
#